data_AF-A0ABD1PTC6-F1
#
_entry.id   AF-A0ABD1PTC6-F1
#
_cell.length_a   1.000
_cell.length_b   1.000
_cell.length_c   1.000
_cell.angle_alpha   90.00
_cell.angle_beta   90.00
_cell.angle_gamma   90.00
#
_symmetry.space_group_name_H-M   'P 1'
#
loop_
_entity.id
_entity.type
_entity.pdbx_description
1 polymer ?
#
loop_
_entity_poly.entity_id
_entity_poly.type
_entity_poly.pdbx_seq_one_letter_code
_entity_poly.pdbx_strand_id
1 'polypeptide(L)'
;MMNAPDHTDQRVRMDESSPDPPFQETYKTLFNNLTQTAPKNFPQFSVMEEIELPLIDLNKLDLGDSERESCKKQIARASQEWGFFQVINHGISVEILEKMRREQLSWSEAFHVSLSDILGSDGLDNLSSTMEQYATTVSELAQKLADILAEKMGHKSVFIKETCLPSTCYLRMNRYPPCPMSPQMFGIMPHTDSDFLTVLHQDHIGGLQLVKDGKWIAVKPNPKALIINIGDLFQAWSNNVYKSVEHRVVANELKERYSTAYFLCPSYDTVIQSCIEPSVYKRFSFGEYRQQVQEDVKCLGYKIGLPRFLVPSH
;
A
#
# COMPACT_ATOMS: atom_id res chain seq x y z
N MET A 1 37.47 -36.80 18.44
CA MET A 1 37.24 -35.95 17.25
C MET A 1 35.76 -35.99 16.95
N MET A 2 35.02 -35.00 17.42
CA MET A 2 33.58 -34.85 17.16
C MET A 2 33.43 -33.77 16.10
N ASN A 3 32.83 -34.13 14.97
CA ASN A 3 32.56 -33.22 13.87
C ASN A 3 31.36 -32.33 14.22
N ALA A 4 31.51 -31.03 13.95
CA ALA A 4 30.46 -30.02 14.08
C ALA A 4 29.34 -30.24 13.04
N PRO A 5 28.08 -29.87 13.35
CA PRO A 5 27.01 -29.88 12.36
C PRO A 5 27.15 -28.72 11.38
N ASP A 6 26.88 -29.05 10.13
CA ASP A 6 26.89 -28.22 8.94
C ASP A 6 25.74 -27.19 8.99
N HIS A 7 26.07 -25.90 8.93
CA HIS A 7 25.10 -24.81 8.87
C HIS A 7 24.62 -24.65 7.43
N THR A 8 23.52 -25.31 7.08
CA THR A 8 22.84 -25.07 5.81
C THR A 8 22.07 -23.75 5.82
N ASP A 9 22.52 -22.86 4.93
CA ASP A 9 21.95 -21.61 4.44
C ASP A 9 20.40 -21.65 4.33
N GLN A 10 19.70 -21.19 5.37
CA GLN A 10 18.27 -20.88 5.30
C GLN A 10 18.09 -19.55 4.57
N ARG A 11 18.18 -19.60 3.23
CA ARG A 11 17.67 -18.50 2.39
C ARG A 11 16.17 -18.41 2.58
N VAL A 12 15.74 -17.32 3.23
CA VAL A 12 14.34 -16.85 3.20
C VAL A 12 13.93 -16.80 1.71
N ARG A 13 12.94 -17.61 1.34
CA ARG A 13 12.44 -17.67 -0.04
C ARG A 13 11.83 -16.31 -0.38
N MET A 14 12.28 -15.68 -1.46
CA MET A 14 11.58 -14.54 -2.05
C MET A 14 10.19 -15.04 -2.46
N ASP A 15 9.16 -14.51 -1.83
CA ASP A 15 7.80 -14.86 -2.18
C ASP A 15 7.39 -14.12 -3.45
N GLU A 16 7.27 -14.85 -4.57
CA GLU A 16 6.74 -14.36 -5.85
C GLU A 16 5.21 -14.09 -5.78
N SER A 17 4.57 -14.21 -4.59
CA SER A 17 3.13 -14.08 -4.40
C SER A 17 2.57 -12.66 -4.31
N SER A 18 3.40 -11.60 -4.36
CA SER A 18 2.90 -10.22 -4.30
C SER A 18 1.81 -9.99 -5.38
N PRO A 19 0.64 -9.41 -5.02
CA PRO A 19 -0.40 -9.05 -5.99
C PRO A 19 0.05 -7.91 -6.92
N ASP A 20 1.13 -7.21 -6.57
CA ASP A 20 1.78 -6.23 -7.42
C ASP A 20 3.00 -6.86 -8.11
N PRO A 21 3.21 -6.58 -9.41
CA PRO A 21 4.26 -7.23 -10.17
C PRO A 21 5.65 -7.13 -9.51
N PRO A 22 6.46 -8.21 -9.56
CA PRO A 22 7.81 -8.19 -9.03
C PRO A 22 8.65 -7.10 -9.71
N PHE A 23 9.29 -6.27 -8.88
CA PHE A 23 10.07 -5.09 -9.26
C PHE A 23 11.13 -5.36 -10.34
N GLN A 24 11.66 -6.59 -10.44
CA GLN A 24 12.71 -6.90 -11.43
C GLN A 24 12.16 -7.36 -12.79
N GLU A 25 11.06 -8.10 -12.83
CA GLU A 25 10.65 -8.85 -14.02
C GLU A 25 9.84 -7.98 -14.98
N THR A 26 8.97 -7.12 -14.45
CA THR A 26 8.21 -6.14 -15.25
C THR A 26 9.08 -5.00 -15.79
N TYR A 27 10.21 -4.70 -15.14
CA TYR A 27 11.01 -3.51 -15.41
C TYR A 27 12.21 -3.74 -16.33
N LYS A 28 12.73 -4.98 -16.41
CA LYS A 28 13.82 -5.35 -17.35
C LYS A 28 13.48 -4.96 -18.80
N THR A 29 12.23 -5.15 -19.21
CA THR A 29 11.77 -4.87 -20.56
C THR A 29 11.73 -3.37 -20.87
N LEU A 30 11.44 -2.52 -19.88
CA LEU A 30 11.41 -1.06 -20.01
C LEU A 30 12.82 -0.46 -20.06
N PHE A 31 13.75 -0.95 -19.24
CA PHE A 31 15.15 -0.52 -19.28
C PHE A 31 15.81 -0.82 -20.63
N ASN A 32 15.46 -1.94 -21.27
CA ASN A 32 15.95 -2.26 -22.61
C ASN A 32 15.45 -1.27 -23.68
N ASN A 33 14.22 -0.75 -23.56
CA ASN A 33 13.64 0.17 -24.53
C ASN A 33 14.13 1.63 -24.36
N LEU A 34 14.49 2.04 -23.15
CA LEU A 34 14.98 3.41 -22.89
C LEU A 34 16.41 3.67 -23.41
N THR A 35 17.17 2.62 -23.77
CA THR A 35 18.52 2.76 -24.30
C THR A 35 18.58 3.20 -25.76
N GLN A 36 17.45 3.28 -26.49
CA GLN A 36 17.47 3.51 -27.94
C GLN A 36 17.06 4.91 -28.41
N THR A 37 16.46 5.77 -27.58
CA THR A 37 16.09 7.13 -28.02
C THR A 37 16.05 8.12 -26.85
N ALA A 38 17.17 8.80 -26.56
CA ALA A 38 17.19 9.96 -25.67
C ALA A 38 17.08 11.27 -26.48
N PRO A 39 16.00 12.08 -26.36
CA PRO A 39 15.95 13.42 -26.93
C PRO A 39 16.77 14.39 -26.07
N LYS A 40 17.63 15.20 -26.72
CA LYS A 40 18.51 16.20 -26.09
C LYS A 40 17.85 17.56 -25.80
N ASN A 41 16.62 17.60 -25.31
CA ASN A 41 16.00 18.87 -24.87
C ASN A 41 15.21 18.64 -23.58
N PHE A 42 15.76 19.12 -22.46
CA PHE A 42 15.13 19.07 -21.14
C PHE A 42 14.21 20.29 -20.97
N PRO A 43 12.90 20.13 -20.73
CA PRO A 43 12.07 21.21 -20.26
C PRO A 43 12.48 21.59 -18.84
N GLN A 44 12.54 22.89 -18.57
CA GLN A 44 12.79 23.45 -17.25
C GLN A 44 11.65 23.05 -16.30
N PHE A 45 11.98 22.36 -15.20
CA PHE A 45 11.00 21.83 -14.25
C PHE A 45 10.22 22.95 -13.56
N SER A 46 8.90 22.94 -13.71
CA SER A 46 7.98 23.65 -12.84
C SER A 46 8.01 23.00 -11.46
N VAL A 47 8.11 23.81 -10.40
CA VAL A 47 7.86 23.37 -9.02
C VAL A 47 6.53 22.61 -8.99
N MET A 48 6.57 21.30 -8.71
CA MET A 48 5.34 20.51 -8.58
C MET A 48 4.67 20.94 -7.28
N GLU A 49 3.36 21.17 -7.34
CA GLU A 49 2.57 21.55 -6.17
C GLU A 49 2.64 20.43 -5.13
N GLU A 50 3.11 20.78 -3.92
CA GLU A 50 3.03 19.92 -2.75
C GLU A 50 1.71 20.17 -2.04
N ILE A 51 1.00 19.11 -1.70
CA ILE A 51 -0.24 19.19 -0.94
C ILE A 51 -0.10 18.55 0.44
N GLU A 52 -0.90 19.07 1.36
CA GLU A 52 -1.20 18.43 2.62
C GLU A 52 -2.48 17.61 2.44
N LEU A 53 -2.36 16.29 2.63
CA LEU A 53 -3.51 15.40 2.67
C LEU A 53 -4.42 15.75 3.86
N PRO A 54 -5.71 15.39 3.81
CA PRO A 54 -6.58 15.47 4.99
C PRO A 54 -5.91 14.80 6.20
N LEU A 55 -5.75 15.54 7.30
CA LEU A 55 -5.10 15.07 8.52
C LEU A 55 -6.13 14.73 9.59
N ILE A 56 -6.17 13.47 10.00
CA ILE A 56 -7.19 12.95 10.93
C ILE A 56 -6.52 12.54 12.24
N ASP A 57 -7.06 13.07 13.34
CA ASP A 57 -6.62 12.72 14.69
C ASP A 57 -7.42 11.53 15.24
N LEU A 58 -6.77 10.39 15.39
CA LEU A 58 -7.41 9.16 15.84
C LEU A 58 -7.69 9.11 17.35
N ASN A 59 -7.07 9.97 18.18
CA ASN A 59 -7.43 10.08 19.59
C ASN A 59 -8.90 10.49 19.76
N LYS A 60 -9.47 11.21 18.78
CA LYS A 60 -10.89 11.60 18.79
C LYS A 60 -11.84 10.40 18.80
N LEU A 61 -11.37 9.21 18.41
CA LEU A 61 -12.17 7.99 18.51
C LEU A 61 -12.40 7.58 19.96
N ASP A 62 -11.57 8.01 20.92
CA ASP A 62 -11.63 7.54 22.31
C ASP A 62 -12.10 8.61 23.31
N LEU A 63 -12.43 9.82 22.86
CA LEU A 63 -12.85 10.93 23.73
C LEU A 63 -14.33 10.91 24.15
N GLY A 64 -15.24 10.67 23.20
CA GLY A 64 -16.69 10.74 23.42
C GLY A 64 -17.48 10.45 22.13
N ASP A 65 -18.80 10.21 22.23
CA ASP A 65 -19.61 9.76 21.10
C ASP A 65 -19.66 10.78 19.95
N SER A 66 -19.75 12.07 20.28
CA SER A 66 -19.77 13.15 19.29
C SER A 66 -18.45 13.25 18.52
N GLU A 67 -17.33 13.24 19.24
CA GLU A 67 -15.97 13.29 18.69
C GLU A 67 -15.67 12.04 17.87
N ARG A 68 -16.08 10.87 18.37
CA ARG A 68 -15.94 9.58 17.68
C ARG A 68 -16.68 9.61 16.36
N GLU A 69 -17.95 10.00 16.34
CA GLU A 69 -18.73 10.09 15.10
C GLU A 69 -18.21 11.14 14.14
N SER A 70 -17.71 12.28 14.65
CA SER A 70 -17.05 13.30 13.83
C SER A 70 -15.77 12.78 13.18
N CYS A 71 -14.96 12.01 13.92
CA CYS A 71 -13.76 11.38 13.40
C CYS A 71 -14.09 10.33 12.33
N LYS A 72 -15.05 9.43 12.60
CA LYS A 72 -15.54 8.45 11.61
C LYS A 72 -16.04 9.13 10.31
N LYS A 73 -16.75 10.26 10.42
CA LYS A 73 -17.19 11.05 9.26
C LYS A 73 -16.01 11.65 8.47
N GLN A 74 -14.97 12.12 9.15
CA GLN A 74 -13.76 12.63 8.48
C GLN A 74 -13.04 11.51 7.71
N ILE A 75 -12.93 10.31 8.30
CA ILE A 75 -12.32 9.13 7.66
C ILE A 75 -13.09 8.76 6.38
N ALA A 76 -14.42 8.63 6.48
CA ALA A 76 -15.27 8.33 5.33
C ALA A 76 -15.18 9.41 4.24
N ARG A 77 -15.26 10.68 4.63
CA ARG A 77 -15.17 11.81 3.69
C ARG A 77 -13.83 11.84 2.97
N ALA A 78 -12.71 11.65 3.67
CA ALA A 78 -11.40 11.62 3.05
C ALA A 78 -11.26 10.43 2.08
N SER A 79 -11.80 9.27 2.45
CA SER A 79 -11.83 8.08 1.58
C SER A 79 -12.66 8.28 0.31
N GLN A 80 -13.73 9.09 0.37
CA GLN A 80 -14.61 9.44 -0.76
C GLN A 80 -14.04 10.54 -1.65
N GLU A 81 -13.48 11.59 -1.06
CA GLU A 81 -13.03 12.78 -1.80
C GLU A 81 -11.61 12.62 -2.34
N TRP A 82 -10.74 11.98 -1.55
CA TRP A 82 -9.31 11.90 -1.81
C TRP A 82 -8.82 10.48 -2.08
N GLY A 83 -9.39 9.47 -1.44
CA GLY A 83 -8.83 8.11 -1.47
C GLY A 83 -7.50 7.94 -0.73
N PHE A 84 -6.93 9.06 -0.24
CA PHE A 84 -5.70 9.19 0.52
C PHE A 84 -5.90 10.16 1.68
N PHE A 85 -5.37 9.84 2.85
CA PHE A 85 -5.36 10.75 4.01
C PHE A 85 -4.22 10.42 4.97
N GLN A 86 -3.93 11.34 5.88
CA GLN A 86 -2.95 11.15 6.95
C GLN A 86 -3.68 10.92 8.28
N VAL A 87 -3.13 10.04 9.12
CA VAL A 87 -3.60 9.82 10.49
C VAL A 87 -2.49 10.12 11.49
N ILE A 88 -2.83 10.80 12.58
CA ILE A 88 -1.96 11.03 13.74
C ILE A 88 -2.58 10.44 14.99
N ASN A 89 -1.78 10.31 16.04
CA ASN A 89 -2.19 9.69 17.30
C ASN A 89 -2.78 8.28 17.06
N HIS A 90 -2.14 7.52 16.19
CA HIS A 90 -2.58 6.22 15.69
C HIS A 90 -2.25 5.04 16.61
N GLY A 91 -1.67 5.28 17.79
CA GLY A 91 -1.36 4.25 18.78
C GLY A 91 -0.05 3.47 18.54
N ILE A 92 0.45 3.41 17.30
CA ILE A 92 1.78 2.83 17.01
C ILE A 92 2.90 3.68 17.63
N SER A 93 3.73 3.06 18.47
CA SER A 93 4.86 3.68 19.14
C SER A 93 5.90 4.21 18.15
N VAL A 94 6.39 5.44 18.39
CA VAL A 94 7.49 6.03 17.63
C VAL A 94 8.74 5.15 17.71
N GLU A 95 8.98 4.48 18.83
CA GLU A 95 10.13 3.57 18.98
C GLU A 95 10.07 2.40 17.98
N ILE A 96 8.88 1.83 17.75
CA ILE A 96 8.67 0.74 16.78
C ILE A 96 8.93 1.26 15.36
N LEU A 97 8.40 2.44 15.02
CA LEU A 97 8.59 3.07 13.71
C LEU A 97 10.08 3.35 13.42
N GLU A 98 10.82 3.84 14.43
CA GLU A 98 12.25 4.09 14.32
C GLU A 98 13.07 2.79 14.25
N LYS A 99 12.69 1.75 14.99
CA LYS A 99 13.33 0.41 14.90
C LYS A 99 13.15 -0.18 13.51
N MET A 100 11.92 -0.21 12.99
CA MET A 100 11.62 -0.67 11.62
C MET A 100 12.45 0.08 10.58
N ARG A 101 12.58 1.41 10.70
CA ARG A 101 13.38 2.22 9.77
C ARG A 101 14.88 1.85 9.82
N ARG A 102 15.45 1.68 11.01
CA ARG A 102 16.87 1.32 11.17
C ARG A 102 17.18 -0.07 10.61
N GLU A 103 16.28 -1.02 10.85
CA GLU A 103 16.42 -2.39 10.39
C GLU A 103 16.25 -2.51 8.87
N GLN A 104 15.42 -1.64 8.29
CA GLN A 104 15.28 -1.43 6.85
C GLN A 104 16.54 -0.82 6.18
N LEU A 105 17.64 -0.59 6.89
CA LEU A 105 18.89 -0.14 6.25
C LEU A 105 19.70 -1.30 5.63
N SER A 106 19.32 -2.57 5.85
CA SER A 106 20.19 -3.74 5.60
C SER A 106 19.97 -4.48 4.26
N TRP A 107 19.18 -3.93 3.34
CA TRP A 107 18.69 -4.59 2.11
C TRP A 107 18.64 -3.63 0.92
N SER A 108 18.66 -4.17 -0.30
CA SER A 108 18.97 -3.41 -1.51
C SER A 108 17.78 -2.71 -2.17
N GLU A 109 16.56 -3.25 -2.10
CA GLU A 109 15.43 -2.78 -2.93
C GLU A 109 14.07 -2.82 -2.18
N ALA A 110 13.24 -3.83 -2.41
CA ALA A 110 11.98 -4.03 -1.72
C ALA A 110 11.90 -5.48 -1.25
N PHE A 111 11.44 -5.71 -0.03
CA PHE A 111 11.05 -7.06 0.35
C PHE A 111 9.69 -7.13 1.03
N HIS A 112 9.03 -8.21 0.62
CA HIS A 112 7.65 -8.52 0.87
C HIS A 112 7.65 -9.68 1.86
N VAL A 113 6.84 -9.56 2.89
CA VAL A 113 6.71 -10.61 3.90
C VAL A 113 5.26 -10.77 4.24
N SER A 114 4.77 -12.00 4.12
CA SER A 114 3.43 -12.36 4.57
C SER A 114 3.31 -12.10 6.07
N LEU A 115 2.17 -11.58 6.51
CA LEU A 115 1.90 -11.37 7.92
C LEU A 115 1.93 -12.71 8.68
N SER A 116 1.52 -13.83 8.07
CA SER A 116 1.60 -15.16 8.68
C SER A 116 3.02 -15.58 9.01
N ASP A 117 3.99 -15.23 8.14
CA ASP A 117 5.38 -15.66 8.31
C ASP A 117 6.06 -14.87 9.42
N ILE A 118 5.68 -13.59 9.57
CA ILE A 118 6.12 -12.74 10.67
C ILE A 118 5.60 -13.30 12.00
N LEU A 119 4.29 -13.58 12.07
CA LEU A 119 3.63 -14.05 13.30
C LEU A 119 3.97 -15.51 13.64
N GLY A 120 4.43 -16.29 12.68
CA GLY A 120 4.83 -17.69 12.86
C GLY A 120 6.32 -17.89 13.12
N SER A 121 7.12 -16.82 13.19
CA SER A 121 8.56 -16.94 13.42
C SER A 121 8.85 -17.18 14.91
N ASP A 122 9.49 -18.32 15.23
CA ASP A 122 10.06 -18.59 16.55
C ASP A 122 11.32 -17.71 16.71
N GLY A 123 11.11 -16.45 17.06
CA GLY A 123 12.11 -15.37 17.01
C GLY A 123 13.41 -15.69 17.76
N LEU A 124 14.53 -15.72 17.02
CA LEU A 124 15.90 -15.73 17.57
C LEU A 124 16.64 -14.39 17.35
N ASP A 125 16.13 -13.50 16.49
CA ASP A 125 16.78 -12.22 16.14
C ASP A 125 15.89 -11.00 16.43
N ASN A 126 16.51 -9.87 16.82
CA ASN A 126 15.82 -8.60 17.13
C ASN A 126 14.91 -8.09 15.98
N LEU A 127 15.31 -8.32 14.72
CA LEU A 127 14.56 -7.91 13.53
C LEU A 127 13.17 -8.56 13.45
N SER A 128 13.11 -9.88 13.69
CA SER A 128 11.85 -10.63 13.66
C SER A 128 10.88 -10.09 14.73
N SER A 129 11.37 -9.80 15.93
CA SER A 129 10.55 -9.25 17.02
C SER A 129 10.03 -7.83 16.74
N THR A 130 10.85 -6.94 16.15
CA THR A 130 10.41 -5.59 15.76
C THR A 130 9.35 -5.69 14.66
N MET A 131 9.59 -6.52 13.65
CA MET A 131 8.66 -6.74 12.55
C MET A 131 7.32 -7.29 13.05
N GLU A 132 7.33 -8.25 13.98
CA GLU A 132 6.14 -8.82 14.60
C GLU A 132 5.32 -7.78 15.37
N GLN A 133 5.98 -6.96 16.20
CA GLN A 133 5.32 -5.88 16.93
C GLN A 133 4.71 -4.84 15.98
N TYR A 134 5.45 -4.44 14.95
CA TYR A 134 4.95 -3.49 13.95
C TYR A 134 3.77 -4.08 13.17
N ALA A 135 3.94 -5.30 12.66
CA ALA A 135 2.92 -6.06 11.94
C ALA A 135 1.61 -6.22 12.70
N THR A 136 1.69 -6.54 13.99
CA THR A 136 0.52 -6.68 14.86
C THR A 136 -0.19 -5.35 15.02
N THR A 137 0.54 -4.30 15.42
CA THR A 137 -0.06 -2.98 15.69
C THR A 137 -0.61 -2.30 14.44
N VAL A 138 0.05 -2.45 13.29
CA VAL A 138 -0.45 -1.89 12.02
C VAL A 138 -1.66 -2.65 11.48
N SER A 139 -1.71 -3.98 11.68
CA SER A 139 -2.87 -4.81 11.32
C SER A 139 -4.11 -4.44 12.13
N GLU A 140 -3.98 -4.23 13.44
CA GLU A 140 -5.07 -3.77 14.30
C GLU A 140 -5.59 -2.40 13.89
N LEU A 141 -4.68 -1.48 13.55
CA LEU A 141 -5.04 -0.16 13.05
C LEU A 141 -5.78 -0.25 11.70
N ALA A 142 -5.27 -1.03 10.75
CA ALA A 142 -5.87 -1.21 9.45
C ALA A 142 -7.29 -1.81 9.56
N GLN A 143 -7.45 -2.85 10.39
CA GLN A 143 -8.76 -3.44 10.68
C GLN A 143 -9.72 -2.40 11.29
N LYS A 144 -9.28 -1.64 12.30
CA LYS A 144 -10.10 -0.58 12.92
C LYS A 144 -10.57 0.47 11.91
N LEU A 145 -9.70 0.90 11.00
CA LEU A 145 -10.04 1.88 9.96
C LEU A 145 -11.00 1.30 8.92
N ALA A 146 -10.75 0.07 8.46
CA ALA A 146 -11.60 -0.62 7.52
C ALA A 146 -12.99 -0.92 8.10
N ASP A 147 -13.09 -1.27 9.40
CA ASP A 147 -14.36 -1.46 10.10
C ASP A 147 -15.18 -0.17 10.15
N ILE A 148 -14.54 0.97 10.47
CA ILE A 148 -15.20 2.29 10.44
C ILE A 148 -15.80 2.58 9.06
N LEU A 149 -15.05 2.27 8.00
CA LEU A 149 -15.49 2.47 6.62
C LEU A 149 -16.61 1.48 6.23
N ALA A 150 -16.53 0.22 6.65
CA ALA A 150 -17.56 -0.78 6.42
C ALA A 150 -18.87 -0.45 7.16
N GLU A 151 -18.79 0.03 8.40
CA GLU A 151 -19.94 0.50 9.18
C GLU A 151 -20.69 1.64 8.47
N LYS A 152 -19.97 2.58 7.86
CA LYS A 152 -20.60 3.68 7.09
C LYS A 152 -21.29 3.20 5.81
N MET A 153 -20.94 2.02 5.32
CA MET A 153 -21.63 1.33 4.23
C MET A 153 -22.79 0.45 4.72
N GLY A 154 -23.09 0.44 6.03
CA GLY A 154 -24.18 -0.35 6.62
C GLY A 154 -23.80 -1.80 6.95
N HIS A 155 -22.52 -2.16 6.90
CA HIS A 155 -22.04 -3.49 7.24
C HIS A 155 -21.67 -3.61 8.72
N LYS A 156 -21.71 -4.84 9.25
CA LYS A 156 -21.31 -5.13 10.64
C LYS A 156 -19.79 -5.09 10.78
N SER A 157 -19.30 -4.73 11.97
CA SER A 157 -17.87 -4.68 12.30
C SER A 157 -17.13 -6.02 12.24
N VAL A 158 -17.81 -7.14 11.96
CA VAL A 158 -17.17 -8.47 11.88
C VAL A 158 -16.73 -8.79 10.46
N PHE A 159 -17.25 -8.05 9.46
CA PHE A 159 -17.01 -8.30 8.04
C PHE A 159 -15.53 -8.24 7.68
N ILE A 160 -14.79 -7.22 8.13
CA ILE A 160 -13.36 -7.09 7.81
C ILE A 160 -12.57 -8.22 8.45
N LYS A 161 -12.85 -8.54 9.71
CA LYS A 161 -12.14 -9.60 10.44
C LYS A 161 -12.35 -10.99 9.83
N GLU A 162 -13.54 -11.27 9.31
CA GLU A 162 -13.87 -12.54 8.66
C GLU A 162 -13.28 -12.64 7.25
N THR A 163 -13.15 -11.52 6.55
CA THR A 163 -12.68 -11.50 5.15
C THR A 163 -11.18 -11.31 5.03
N CYS A 164 -10.57 -10.45 5.85
CA CYS A 164 -9.16 -10.10 5.80
C CYS A 164 -8.35 -10.90 6.82
N LEU A 165 -7.85 -12.07 6.39
CA LEU A 165 -7.06 -12.94 7.23
C LEU A 165 -5.57 -12.55 7.18
N PRO A 166 -4.79 -12.82 8.25
CA PRO A 166 -3.35 -12.57 8.24
C PRO A 166 -2.62 -13.24 7.07
N SER A 167 -3.04 -14.42 6.64
CA SER A 167 -2.41 -15.16 5.54
C SER A 167 -2.47 -14.46 4.18
N THR A 168 -3.33 -13.46 4.00
CA THR A 168 -3.42 -12.68 2.76
C THR A 168 -2.87 -11.25 2.89
N CYS A 169 -2.63 -10.79 4.11
CA CYS A 169 -2.06 -9.46 4.35
C CYS A 169 -0.54 -9.54 4.38
N TYR A 170 0.15 -8.47 3.98
CA TYR A 170 1.61 -8.48 3.91
C TYR A 170 2.19 -7.09 4.14
N LEU A 171 3.47 -7.08 4.54
CA LEU A 171 4.29 -5.88 4.57
C LEU A 171 5.15 -5.83 3.32
N ARG A 172 5.26 -4.64 2.72
CA ARG A 172 6.28 -4.31 1.74
C ARG A 172 7.08 -3.16 2.30
N MET A 173 8.38 -3.38 2.50
CA MET A 173 9.24 -2.28 2.90
C MET A 173 10.25 -2.00 1.78
N ASN A 174 10.28 -0.74 1.38
CA ASN A 174 10.90 -0.23 0.16
C ASN A 174 12.07 0.69 0.49
N ARG A 175 13.20 0.46 -0.16
CA ARG A 175 14.37 1.35 -0.21
C ARG A 175 14.51 1.89 -1.63
N TYR A 176 14.60 3.21 -1.75
CA TYR A 176 14.82 3.89 -3.02
C TYR A 176 16.21 4.55 -2.98
N PRO A 177 17.20 4.01 -3.71
CA PRO A 177 18.51 4.61 -3.83
C PRO A 177 18.45 6.01 -4.45
N PRO A 178 19.47 6.87 -4.23
CA PRO A 178 19.56 8.15 -4.91
C PRO A 178 19.75 7.90 -6.40
N CYS A 179 19.06 8.68 -7.24
CA CYS A 179 19.12 8.55 -8.68
C CYS A 179 19.50 9.90 -9.32
N PRO A 180 20.75 10.08 -9.79
CA PRO A 180 21.20 11.33 -10.44
C PRO A 180 20.41 11.71 -11.70
N MET A 181 19.61 10.79 -12.24
CA MET A 181 18.70 11.00 -13.37
C MET A 181 17.25 11.33 -12.91
N SER A 182 17.13 11.88 -11.69
CA SER A 182 15.93 12.01 -10.84
C SER A 182 14.63 12.52 -11.47
N PRO A 183 14.59 13.45 -12.44
CA PRO A 183 13.29 13.99 -12.82
C PRO A 183 12.43 13.02 -13.65
N GLN A 184 13.03 11.96 -14.20
CA GLN A 184 12.39 11.04 -15.15
C GLN A 184 12.28 9.61 -14.61
N MET A 185 12.92 9.32 -13.47
CA MET A 185 13.03 7.97 -12.93
C MET A 185 12.04 7.73 -11.80
N PHE A 186 11.30 6.64 -11.95
CA PHE A 186 10.37 6.16 -10.93
C PHE A 186 11.10 5.28 -9.92
N GLY A 187 10.87 5.54 -8.64
CA GLY A 187 11.09 4.57 -7.57
C GLY A 187 10.02 3.47 -7.59
N ILE A 188 8.76 3.85 -7.82
CA ILE A 188 7.65 2.93 -8.17
C ILE A 188 6.84 3.60 -9.29
N MET A 189 6.48 2.83 -10.33
CA MET A 189 5.65 3.30 -11.44
C MET A 189 4.24 3.71 -10.99
N PRO A 190 3.51 4.48 -11.80
CA PRO A 190 2.07 4.67 -11.63
C PRO A 190 1.31 3.35 -11.46
N HIS A 191 0.54 3.24 -10.39
CA HIS A 191 -0.32 2.08 -10.09
C HIS A 191 -1.43 2.46 -9.11
N THR A 192 -2.42 1.57 -8.98
CA THR A 192 -3.33 1.51 -7.84
C THR A 192 -3.07 0.24 -7.05
N ASP A 193 -3.32 0.26 -5.74
CA ASP A 193 -3.17 -0.91 -4.89
C ASP A 193 -4.35 -1.88 -5.09
N SER A 194 -4.05 -3.17 -5.14
CA SER A 194 -5.05 -4.21 -5.36
C SER A 194 -5.78 -4.63 -4.07
N ASP A 195 -5.52 -4.01 -2.93
CA ASP A 195 -5.99 -4.44 -1.62
C ASP A 195 -7.34 -3.80 -1.23
N PHE A 196 -7.73 -3.90 0.06
CA PHE A 196 -8.77 -3.02 0.60
C PHE A 196 -8.21 -1.68 1.07
N LEU A 197 -7.18 -1.71 1.90
CA LEU A 197 -6.66 -0.53 2.55
C LEU A 197 -5.17 -0.70 2.83
N THR A 198 -4.38 0.29 2.43
CA THR A 198 -2.95 0.35 2.69
C THR A 198 -2.64 1.32 3.82
N VAL A 199 -1.73 0.93 4.72
CA VAL A 199 -1.15 1.80 5.75
C VAL A 199 0.33 2.00 5.46
N LEU A 200 0.73 3.24 5.17
CA LEU A 200 2.08 3.61 4.75
C LEU A 200 2.78 4.47 5.80
N HIS A 201 3.91 3.98 6.31
CA HIS A 201 4.91 4.78 6.99
C HIS A 201 6.00 5.20 6.00
N GLN A 202 6.43 6.46 6.02
CA GLN A 202 7.52 6.96 5.17
C GLN A 202 8.46 7.88 5.97
N ASP A 203 9.66 8.09 5.45
CA ASP A 203 10.60 9.07 5.97
C ASP A 203 10.27 10.52 5.53
N HIS A 204 11.22 11.42 5.75
CA HIS A 204 11.09 12.86 5.48
C HIS A 204 11.53 13.28 4.07
N ILE A 205 11.92 12.34 3.19
CA ILE A 205 12.53 12.64 1.89
C ILE A 205 11.49 13.00 0.82
N GLY A 206 10.25 12.49 0.98
CA GLY A 206 9.18 12.72 0.00
C GLY A 206 9.34 11.84 -1.24
N GLY A 207 8.65 12.19 -2.32
CA GLY A 207 8.67 11.45 -3.58
C GLY A 207 7.38 10.67 -3.89
N LEU A 208 6.52 10.43 -2.89
CA LEU A 208 5.17 9.95 -3.14
C LEU A 208 4.36 11.00 -3.90
N GLN A 209 3.73 10.59 -5.00
CA GLN A 209 2.84 11.41 -5.80
C GLN A 209 1.55 10.65 -6.07
N LEU A 210 0.42 11.37 -6.11
CA LEU A 210 -0.89 10.81 -6.43
C LEU A 210 -1.58 11.62 -7.51
N VAL A 211 -2.55 11.02 -8.19
CA VAL A 211 -3.39 11.73 -9.16
C VAL A 211 -4.58 12.36 -8.45
N LYS A 212 -4.73 13.67 -8.57
CA LYS A 212 -5.92 14.41 -8.14
C LYS A 212 -6.35 15.39 -9.24
N ASP A 213 -7.63 15.34 -9.59
CA ASP A 213 -8.22 16.18 -10.65
C ASP A 213 -7.44 16.11 -11.98
N GLY A 214 -6.97 14.91 -12.33
CA GLY A 214 -6.22 14.62 -13.55
C GLY A 214 -4.76 15.06 -13.55
N LYS A 215 -4.22 15.49 -12.39
CA LYS A 215 -2.83 15.96 -12.26
C LYS A 215 -2.08 15.15 -11.20
N TRP A 216 -0.79 14.93 -11.46
CA TRP A 216 0.14 14.41 -10.46
C TRP A 216 0.46 15.49 -9.44
N ILE A 217 0.29 15.16 -8.17
CA ILE A 217 0.55 16.07 -7.04
C ILE A 217 1.46 15.37 -6.04
N ALA A 218 2.45 16.09 -5.51
CA ALA A 218 3.38 15.57 -4.50
C ALA A 218 2.75 15.60 -3.11
N VAL A 219 2.91 14.50 -2.37
CA VAL A 219 2.46 14.39 -0.98
C VAL A 219 3.56 14.86 -0.05
N LYS A 220 3.29 15.91 0.73
CA LYS A 220 4.24 16.42 1.72
C LYS A 220 4.45 15.42 2.86
N PRO A 221 5.70 15.02 3.17
CA PRO A 221 5.99 14.15 4.30
C PRO A 221 5.57 14.75 5.63
N ASN A 222 5.00 13.92 6.51
CA ASN A 222 4.64 14.30 7.87
C ASN A 222 5.21 13.25 8.84
N PRO A 223 6.23 13.60 9.65
CA PRO A 223 6.95 12.63 10.49
C PRO A 223 6.10 12.07 11.64
N LYS A 224 4.93 12.65 11.92
CA LYS A 224 4.02 12.20 12.98
C LYS A 224 2.86 11.37 12.46
N ALA A 225 2.74 11.20 11.14
CA ALA A 225 1.57 10.62 10.53
C ALA A 225 1.89 9.35 9.74
N LEU A 226 0.90 8.48 9.69
CA LEU A 226 0.83 7.40 8.70
C LEU A 226 -0.08 7.87 7.57
N ILE A 227 0.22 7.46 6.34
CA ILE A 227 -0.65 7.66 5.19
C ILE A 227 -1.55 6.44 5.05
N ILE A 228 -2.83 6.68 4.80
CA ILE A 228 -3.83 5.67 4.52
C ILE A 228 -4.31 5.87 3.10
N ASN A 229 -4.42 4.80 2.32
CA ASN A 229 -5.08 4.84 1.02
C ASN A 229 -5.99 3.65 0.77
N ILE A 230 -6.98 3.88 -0.10
CA ILE A 230 -7.99 2.90 -0.46
C ILE A 230 -7.53 2.11 -1.69
N GLY A 231 -7.65 0.79 -1.63
CA GLY A 231 -7.35 -0.12 -2.73
C GLY A 231 -8.55 -0.38 -3.66
N ASP A 232 -8.26 -0.98 -4.81
CA ASP A 232 -9.23 -1.27 -5.86
C ASP A 232 -10.40 -2.11 -5.36
N LEU A 233 -10.13 -3.13 -4.54
CA LEU A 233 -11.19 -4.03 -4.10
C LEU A 233 -12.17 -3.31 -3.16
N PHE A 234 -11.70 -2.33 -2.37
CA PHE A 234 -12.59 -1.57 -1.49
C PHE A 234 -13.39 -0.53 -2.27
N GLN A 235 -12.81 0.06 -3.32
CA GLN A 235 -13.58 0.86 -4.28
C GLN A 235 -14.68 0.04 -4.95
N ALA A 236 -14.37 -1.17 -5.43
CA ALA A 236 -15.34 -2.03 -6.08
C ALA A 236 -16.45 -2.49 -5.12
N TRP A 237 -16.06 -2.94 -3.93
CA TRP A 237 -16.99 -3.36 -2.89
C TRP A 237 -17.91 -2.22 -2.45
N SER A 238 -17.39 -1.00 -2.33
CA SER A 238 -18.16 0.18 -1.94
C SER A 238 -18.93 0.83 -3.09
N ASN A 239 -18.96 0.22 -4.28
CA ASN A 239 -19.60 0.76 -5.49
C ASN A 239 -19.18 2.20 -5.82
N ASN A 240 -17.86 2.46 -5.83
CA ASN A 240 -17.26 3.79 -6.06
C ASN A 240 -17.52 4.85 -4.99
N VAL A 241 -18.07 4.48 -3.83
CA VAL A 241 -18.15 5.43 -2.71
C VAL A 241 -16.73 5.80 -2.26
N TYR A 242 -15.87 4.81 -2.01
CA TYR A 242 -14.47 5.07 -1.71
C TYR A 242 -13.62 4.99 -2.98
N LYS A 243 -12.57 5.81 -3.06
CA LYS A 243 -11.77 5.96 -4.27
C LYS A 243 -10.39 5.35 -4.12
N SER A 244 -10.07 4.39 -4.97
CA SER A 244 -8.68 4.01 -5.21
C SER A 244 -8.05 4.98 -6.19
N VAL A 245 -6.85 5.46 -5.84
CA VAL A 245 -6.19 6.56 -6.55
C VAL A 245 -4.84 6.11 -7.06
N GLU A 246 -4.61 6.40 -8.35
CA GLU A 246 -3.33 6.13 -8.99
C GLU A 246 -2.24 6.95 -8.31
N HIS A 247 -1.17 6.29 -7.93
CA HIS A 247 -0.05 6.89 -7.24
C HIS A 247 1.28 6.29 -7.71
N ARG A 248 2.38 6.97 -7.41
CA ARG A 248 3.74 6.59 -7.81
C ARG A 248 4.75 7.12 -6.82
N VAL A 249 5.98 6.65 -6.91
CA VAL A 249 7.12 7.22 -6.17
C VAL A 249 8.15 7.68 -7.19
N VAL A 250 8.56 8.95 -7.12
CA VAL A 250 9.70 9.47 -7.91
C VAL A 250 11.00 9.30 -7.15
N ALA A 251 12.09 9.00 -7.86
CA ALA A 251 13.40 8.84 -7.24
C ALA A 251 13.97 10.21 -6.84
N ASN A 252 14.58 10.29 -5.65
CA ASN A 252 15.28 11.50 -5.20
C ASN A 252 16.70 11.52 -5.78
N GLU A 253 17.21 12.69 -6.15
CA GLU A 253 18.54 12.83 -6.77
C GLU A 253 19.69 12.51 -5.83
N LEU A 254 19.58 12.93 -4.57
CA LEU A 254 20.71 13.01 -3.64
C LEU A 254 20.56 12.12 -2.41
N LYS A 255 19.34 11.75 -2.05
CA LYS A 255 19.03 11.08 -0.79
C LYS A 255 18.31 9.76 -1.02
N GLU A 256 18.61 8.79 -0.16
CA GLU A 256 17.85 7.55 -0.08
C GLU A 256 16.52 7.81 0.59
N ARG A 257 15.46 7.18 0.07
CA ARG A 257 14.12 7.19 0.67
C ARG A 257 13.77 5.80 1.17
N TYR A 258 13.06 5.74 2.30
CA TYR A 258 12.51 4.53 2.88
C TYR A 258 11.01 4.66 3.15
N SER A 259 10.30 3.55 2.98
CA SER A 259 8.91 3.45 3.40
C SER A 259 8.51 2.01 3.70
N THR A 260 7.52 1.83 4.57
CA THR A 260 6.91 0.54 4.90
C THR A 260 5.42 0.64 4.65
N ALA A 261 4.90 -0.19 3.76
CA ALA A 261 3.49 -0.33 3.45
C ALA A 261 2.96 -1.64 4.03
N TYR A 262 1.83 -1.57 4.71
CA TYR A 262 1.01 -2.71 5.10
C TYR A 262 -0.24 -2.75 4.24
N PHE A 263 -0.52 -3.90 3.62
CA PHE A 263 -1.68 -4.09 2.75
C PHE A 263 -2.71 -4.97 3.44
N LEU A 264 -3.88 -4.41 3.76
CA LEU A 264 -5.01 -5.16 4.28
C LEU A 264 -5.75 -5.79 3.10
N CYS A 265 -5.54 -7.09 2.87
CA CYS A 265 -6.13 -7.81 1.76
C CYS A 265 -7.20 -8.79 2.24
N PRO A 266 -8.35 -8.87 1.53
CA PRO A 266 -9.30 -9.95 1.76
C PRO A 266 -8.69 -11.32 1.36
N SER A 267 -9.35 -12.39 1.78
CA SER A 267 -9.01 -13.76 1.38
C SER A 267 -9.29 -13.96 -0.12
N TYR A 268 -8.53 -14.80 -0.81
CA TYR A 268 -8.66 -14.96 -2.26
C TYR A 268 -10.05 -15.43 -2.73
N ASP A 269 -10.77 -16.18 -1.90
CA ASP A 269 -12.14 -16.63 -2.14
C ASP A 269 -13.21 -15.58 -1.77
N THR A 270 -12.81 -14.47 -1.14
CA THR A 270 -13.74 -13.39 -0.79
C THR A 270 -14.36 -12.81 -2.04
N VAL A 271 -15.69 -12.84 -2.08
CA VAL A 271 -16.47 -12.26 -3.15
C VAL A 271 -16.58 -10.75 -2.97
N ILE A 272 -16.13 -10.02 -3.98
CA ILE A 272 -16.32 -8.59 -4.13
C ILE A 272 -17.65 -8.34 -4.84
N GLN A 273 -18.61 -7.85 -4.08
CA GLN A 273 -19.93 -7.48 -4.56
C GLN A 273 -20.47 -6.36 -3.68
N SER A 274 -21.00 -5.30 -4.30
CA SER A 274 -21.64 -4.23 -3.54
C SER A 274 -23.08 -4.59 -3.17
N CYS A 275 -23.55 -4.00 -2.06
CA CYS A 275 -24.95 -3.98 -1.67
C CYS A 275 -25.72 -2.78 -2.25
N ILE A 276 -25.03 -1.84 -2.94
CA ILE A 276 -25.63 -0.65 -3.54
C ILE A 276 -26.02 -0.94 -4.99
N GLU A 277 -27.27 -0.62 -5.34
CA GLU A 277 -27.80 -0.74 -6.70
C GLU A 277 -28.01 0.63 -7.38
N PRO A 278 -27.79 0.76 -8.71
CA PRO A 278 -27.27 -0.28 -9.59
C PRO A 278 -25.77 -0.56 -9.34
N SER A 279 -25.38 -1.83 -9.38
CA SER A 279 -23.97 -2.21 -9.26
C SER A 279 -23.15 -1.73 -10.46
N VAL A 280 -22.03 -1.03 -10.20
CA VAL A 280 -21.08 -0.58 -11.22
C VAL A 280 -20.19 -1.74 -11.69
N TYR A 281 -19.92 -2.69 -10.79
CA TYR A 281 -19.03 -3.82 -11.04
C TYR A 281 -19.81 -5.13 -11.10
N LYS A 282 -19.37 -6.04 -11.97
CA LYS A 282 -19.80 -7.44 -11.94
C LYS A 282 -19.31 -8.09 -10.64
N ARG A 283 -19.94 -9.17 -10.22
CA ARG A 283 -19.46 -9.98 -9.09
C ARG A 283 -18.16 -10.69 -9.49
N PHE A 284 -17.14 -10.63 -8.64
CA PHE A 284 -15.88 -11.37 -8.79
C PHE A 284 -15.25 -11.69 -7.43
N SER A 285 -14.31 -12.62 -7.35
CA SER A 285 -13.48 -12.87 -6.16
C SER A 285 -12.14 -12.15 -6.22
N PHE A 286 -11.48 -11.95 -5.08
CA PHE A 286 -10.12 -11.40 -5.09
C PHE A 286 -9.15 -12.28 -5.89
N GLY A 287 -9.30 -13.61 -5.83
CA GLY A 287 -8.52 -14.55 -6.63
C GLY A 287 -8.69 -14.32 -8.13
N GLU A 288 -9.93 -14.11 -8.60
CA GLU A 288 -10.21 -13.76 -10.01
C GLU A 288 -9.61 -12.41 -10.39
N TYR A 289 -9.70 -11.40 -9.50
CA TYR A 289 -9.08 -10.09 -9.72
C TYR A 289 -7.56 -10.22 -9.91
N ARG A 290 -6.91 -10.93 -8.98
CA ARG A 290 -5.46 -11.14 -8.99
C ARG A 290 -5.01 -11.91 -10.23
N GLN A 291 -5.73 -12.98 -10.60
CA GLN A 291 -5.43 -13.73 -11.81
C GLN A 291 -5.51 -12.82 -13.05
N GLN A 292 -6.56 -12.00 -13.15
CA GLN A 292 -6.73 -11.09 -14.29
C GLN A 292 -5.61 -10.03 -14.34
N VAL A 293 -5.19 -9.49 -13.19
CA VAL A 293 -4.07 -8.55 -13.10
C VAL A 293 -2.76 -9.20 -13.55
N GLN A 294 -2.50 -10.46 -13.14
CA GLN A 294 -1.31 -11.21 -13.56
C GLN A 294 -1.30 -11.44 -15.07
N GLU A 295 -2.45 -11.78 -15.65
CA GLU A 295 -2.61 -11.92 -17.11
C GLU A 295 -2.37 -10.59 -17.83
N ASP A 296 -2.95 -9.49 -17.33
CA ASP A 296 -2.76 -8.15 -17.90
C ASP A 296 -1.28 -7.74 -17.87
N VAL A 297 -0.60 -7.91 -16.74
CA VAL A 297 0.84 -7.60 -16.62
C VAL A 297 1.66 -8.47 -17.57
N LYS A 298 1.37 -9.78 -17.64
CA LYS A 298 2.10 -10.70 -18.53
C LYS A 298 1.91 -10.35 -20.00
N CYS A 299 0.71 -9.94 -20.40
CA CYS A 299 0.38 -9.67 -21.81
C CYS A 299 0.69 -8.24 -22.24
N LEU A 300 0.52 -7.25 -21.36
CA LEU A 300 0.56 -5.82 -21.67
C LEU A 300 1.72 -5.09 -20.99
N GLY A 301 2.33 -5.69 -19.97
CA GLY A 301 3.36 -5.06 -19.14
C GLY A 301 2.81 -4.13 -18.05
N TYR A 302 1.49 -4.00 -17.92
CA TYR A 302 0.85 -3.17 -16.91
C TYR A 302 -0.52 -3.72 -16.50
N LYS A 303 -0.99 -3.33 -15.31
CA LYS A 303 -2.30 -3.67 -14.75
C LYS A 303 -3.39 -2.79 -15.37
N ILE A 304 -4.49 -3.40 -15.85
CA ILE A 304 -5.72 -2.65 -16.19
C ILE A 304 -6.61 -2.48 -14.95
N GLY A 305 -6.82 -3.57 -14.19
CA GLY A 305 -7.55 -3.54 -12.93
C GLY A 305 -9.07 -3.48 -13.08
N LEU A 306 -9.74 -2.67 -12.26
CA LEU A 306 -11.21 -2.59 -12.16
C LEU A 306 -11.99 -2.39 -13.47
N PRO A 307 -11.48 -1.71 -14.52
CA PRO A 307 -12.18 -1.64 -15.81
C PRO A 307 -12.52 -3.01 -16.42
N ARG A 308 -11.77 -4.08 -16.11
CA ARG A 308 -12.07 -5.47 -16.53
C ARG A 308 -13.34 -6.04 -15.87
N PHE A 309 -13.81 -5.40 -14.81
CA PHE A 309 -14.88 -5.88 -13.94
C PHE A 309 -16.12 -4.97 -13.96
N LEU A 310 -16.20 -3.99 -14.86
CA LEU A 310 -17.41 -3.17 -15.02
C LEU A 310 -18.59 -4.02 -15.54
N VAL A 311 -19.80 -3.69 -15.09
CA VAL A 311 -21.03 -4.21 -15.72
C VAL A 311 -21.12 -3.59 -17.13
N PRO A 312 -21.34 -4.40 -18.19
CA PRO A 312 -21.48 -3.87 -19.54
C PRO A 312 -22.63 -2.87 -19.63
N SER A 313 -22.37 -1.71 -20.24
CA SER A 313 -23.43 -0.76 -20.56
C SER A 313 -24.33 -1.38 -21.64
N HIS A 314 -25.64 -1.50 -21.35
CA HIS A 314 -26.65 -1.84 -22.33
C HIS A 314 -26.94 -0.67 -23.27
#